data_AF-A0A135T6P0-F1
#
_entry.id   AF-A0A135T6P0-F1
#
_cell.length_a   1.000
_cell.length_b   1.000
_cell.length_c   1.000
_cell.angle_alpha   90.00
_cell.angle_beta   90.00
_cell.angle_gamma   90.00
#
_symmetry.space_group_name_H-M   'P 1'
#
loop_
_entity.id
_entity.type
_entity.pdbx_description
1 polymer ?
#
loop_
_entity_poly.entity_id
_entity_poly.type
_entity_poly.pdbx_seq_one_letter_code
_entity_poly.pdbx_strand_id
1 'polypeptide(L)'
;MLPLRSIPGTLFRIRPSIHQTSRQTRFFSALAASPTSKTQVYTSNSRDPYVNLSIEHHLLQTTPSDSTVLFLYTNRPSIVIGRNQNPWLEVNLPLLKSLPPSDAIDLVRRRSGGGTVFHDEGNVNYSVICPPANFDRDTHAEMVVRALRSLGVEGAAVNCRHDIVMTLPPPPSSSGTSDKAPDTTASVEAASCSKPKVNAENTFKISGSAYKLTRLRSLHHGTCLLSSPNLPRIGSFLRSPAEPFIKARGVESVRSRIRNVGITDTSTFEDAVIGEFGKMYGDFTVRAELGEKDALGEDKVKKGLRELRSREWTYGQTPLFTFSTHPSEEDTRERPQLPGKPVYPAQPADRVQFNLTFEARHGLVQSFSLSGPSSSQGSAKLSKSMINTQIWEVADWEERLRAEGLGHSEASTVGEWLNSVLANGK
;
A
#
# COMPACT_ATOMS: atom_id res chain seq x y z
N MET A 1 -4.29 73.65 -20.89
CA MET A 1 -3.66 72.31 -20.98
C MET A 1 -4.15 71.49 -19.80
N LEU A 2 -4.57 70.26 -20.09
CA LEU A 2 -5.48 69.40 -19.32
C LEU A 2 -5.01 68.99 -17.91
N PRO A 3 -5.93 68.75 -16.95
CA PRO A 3 -5.62 68.11 -15.67
C PRO A 3 -5.54 66.59 -15.82
N LEU A 4 -4.57 65.97 -15.14
CA LEU A 4 -4.38 64.53 -15.07
C LEU A 4 -5.59 63.84 -14.40
N ARG A 5 -6.26 62.96 -15.16
CA ARG A 5 -7.34 62.09 -14.68
C ARG A 5 -6.76 60.95 -13.84
N SER A 6 -7.32 60.78 -12.65
CA SER A 6 -7.15 59.63 -11.76
C SER A 6 -7.78 58.36 -12.37
N ILE A 7 -7.01 57.28 -12.44
CA ILE A 7 -7.50 55.92 -12.73
C ILE A 7 -7.83 55.25 -11.38
N PRO A 8 -9.02 54.64 -11.18
CA PRO A 8 -9.33 53.96 -9.93
C PRO A 8 -8.63 52.60 -9.91
N GLY A 9 -7.59 52.49 -9.09
CA GLY A 9 -6.99 51.20 -8.74
C GLY A 9 -7.95 50.40 -7.86
N THR A 10 -8.45 49.30 -8.41
CA THR A 10 -9.25 48.31 -7.69
C THR A 10 -8.44 47.77 -6.51
N LEU A 11 -8.77 48.21 -5.29
CA LEU A 11 -8.25 47.66 -4.05
C LEU A 11 -8.72 46.20 -3.94
N PHE A 12 -7.87 45.25 -4.32
CA PHE A 12 -7.97 43.88 -3.84
C PHE A 12 -7.80 43.92 -2.32
N ARG A 13 -8.94 43.89 -1.62
CA ARG A 13 -8.99 43.82 -0.17
C ARG A 13 -8.58 42.41 0.24
N ILE A 14 -7.27 42.17 0.33
CA ILE A 14 -6.71 40.98 0.96
C ILE A 14 -7.19 41.02 2.41
N ARG A 15 -8.18 40.18 2.74
CA ARG A 15 -8.57 39.96 4.14
C ARG A 15 -7.39 39.24 4.82
N PRO A 16 -6.98 39.66 6.02
CA PRO A 16 -5.88 39.00 6.71
C PRO A 16 -6.24 37.54 6.99
N SER A 17 -5.31 36.64 6.64
CA SER A 17 -5.32 35.24 7.04
C SER A 17 -5.42 35.18 8.57
N ILE A 18 -6.53 34.63 9.07
CA ILE A 18 -6.71 34.39 10.49
C ILE A 18 -5.84 33.18 10.86
N HIS A 19 -4.59 33.44 11.25
CA HIS A 19 -3.82 32.48 12.04
C HIS A 19 -4.42 32.41 13.44
N GLN A 20 -5.36 31.49 13.66
CA GLN A 20 -5.83 31.11 14.99
C GLN A 20 -5.07 29.87 15.46
N THR A 21 -3.92 30.09 16.08
CA THR A 21 -3.17 29.06 16.78
C THR A 21 -3.72 28.85 18.21
N SER A 22 -3.90 27.58 18.61
CA SER A 22 -3.93 27.07 19.99
C SER A 22 -5.25 26.68 20.72
N ARG A 23 -6.42 26.53 20.07
CA ARG A 23 -7.66 26.05 20.77
C ARG A 23 -8.49 24.94 20.08
N GLN A 24 -7.96 24.20 19.11
CA GLN A 24 -8.80 23.39 18.18
C GLN A 24 -8.97 21.89 18.48
N THR A 25 -8.31 21.30 19.49
CA THR A 25 -8.28 19.83 19.64
C THR A 25 -9.60 19.16 20.04
N ARG A 26 -10.66 19.94 20.35
CA ARG A 26 -12.02 19.41 20.63
C ARG A 26 -13.04 19.67 19.52
N PHE A 27 -12.66 20.29 18.40
CA PHE A 27 -13.63 20.80 17.43
C PHE A 27 -13.47 20.30 15.99
N PHE A 28 -12.41 19.57 15.63
CA PHE A 28 -12.22 19.20 14.22
C PHE A 28 -13.37 18.32 13.71
N SER A 29 -13.87 17.39 14.52
CA SER A 29 -14.98 16.50 14.15
C SER A 29 -16.29 17.27 13.91
N ALA A 30 -16.59 18.25 14.78
CA ALA A 30 -17.75 19.13 14.62
C ALA A 30 -17.61 20.04 13.40
N LEU A 31 -16.42 20.60 13.17
CA LEU A 31 -16.11 21.43 12.00
C LEU A 31 -16.21 20.61 10.70
N ALA A 32 -15.72 19.37 10.72
CA ALA A 32 -15.78 18.44 9.60
C ALA A 32 -17.23 18.05 9.27
N ALA A 33 -18.06 17.84 10.29
CA ALA A 33 -19.47 17.47 10.17
C ALA A 33 -20.39 18.63 9.77
N SER A 34 -19.95 19.89 9.89
CA SER A 34 -20.80 21.05 9.65
C SER A 34 -21.37 21.04 8.22
N PRO A 35 -22.71 21.19 8.04
CA PRO A 35 -23.32 21.27 6.71
C PRO A 35 -22.82 22.43 5.84
N THR A 36 -22.22 23.46 6.46
CA THR A 36 -21.62 24.61 5.76
C THR A 36 -20.22 24.32 5.23
N SER A 37 -19.54 23.29 5.74
CA SER A 37 -18.18 22.91 5.35
C SER A 37 -18.17 22.16 4.02
N LYS A 38 -18.37 22.87 2.90
CA LYS A 38 -18.47 22.28 1.56
C LYS A 38 -17.12 21.89 0.97
N THR A 39 -16.10 22.73 1.14
CA THR A 39 -14.74 22.45 0.65
C THR A 39 -13.78 22.49 1.84
N GLN A 40 -13.09 21.39 2.10
CA GLN A 40 -12.27 21.22 3.32
C GLN A 40 -10.87 20.71 2.96
N VAL A 41 -9.85 21.24 3.64
CA VAL A 41 -8.46 20.81 3.51
C VAL A 41 -7.90 20.46 4.87
N TYR A 42 -7.34 19.26 4.99
CA TYR A 42 -6.66 18.78 6.18
C TYR A 42 -5.24 18.34 5.83
N THR A 43 -4.30 18.64 6.72
CA THR A 43 -2.91 18.14 6.67
C THR A 43 -2.64 17.38 7.97
N SER A 44 -1.86 16.30 7.91
CA SER A 44 -1.47 15.57 9.12
C SER A 44 -0.06 15.92 9.56
N ASN A 45 0.12 16.24 10.84
CA ASN A 45 1.44 16.33 11.47
C ASN A 45 1.89 15.02 12.13
N SER A 46 1.05 13.97 12.13
CA SER A 46 1.44 12.64 12.61
C SER A 46 2.08 11.83 11.50
N ARG A 47 3.15 11.12 11.84
CA ARG A 47 3.78 10.12 10.97
C ARG A 47 3.27 8.70 11.23
N ASP A 48 2.27 8.53 12.09
CA ASP A 48 1.70 7.21 12.38
C ASP A 48 0.69 6.78 11.31
N PRO A 49 0.96 5.71 10.50
CA PRO A 49 0.00 5.22 9.52
C PRO A 49 -1.34 4.81 10.14
N TYR A 50 -1.36 4.32 11.38
CA TYR A 50 -2.60 3.97 12.07
C TYR A 50 -3.44 5.22 12.37
N VAL A 51 -2.79 6.32 12.77
CA VAL A 51 -3.46 7.62 13.04
C VAL A 51 -4.00 8.19 11.73
N ASN A 52 -3.15 8.29 10.71
CA ASN A 52 -3.52 8.88 9.42
C ASN A 52 -4.67 8.13 8.76
N LEU A 53 -4.62 6.79 8.69
CA LEU A 53 -5.72 5.99 8.13
C LEU A 53 -7.00 6.01 8.98
N SER A 54 -6.89 6.27 10.29
CA SER A 54 -8.07 6.42 11.15
C SER A 54 -8.73 7.78 11.01
N ILE A 55 -7.94 8.86 10.87
CA ILE A 55 -8.44 10.20 10.53
C ILE A 55 -9.09 10.19 9.14
N GLU A 56 -8.43 9.62 8.13
CA GLU A 56 -8.95 9.47 6.77
C GLU A 56 -10.33 8.78 6.78
N HIS A 57 -10.43 7.67 7.53
CA HIS A 57 -11.69 6.96 7.66
C HIS A 57 -12.77 7.78 8.38
N HIS A 58 -12.40 8.50 9.44
CA HIS A 58 -13.34 9.36 10.17
C HIS A 58 -13.88 10.50 9.31
N LEU A 59 -13.02 11.16 8.53
CA LEU A 59 -13.43 12.19 7.58
C LEU A 59 -14.41 11.62 6.54
N LEU A 60 -14.15 10.41 6.02
CA LEU A 60 -15.07 9.72 5.08
C LEU A 60 -16.44 9.44 5.69
N GLN A 61 -16.52 9.13 6.98
CA GLN A 61 -17.77 8.80 7.66
C GLN A 61 -18.55 10.02 8.14
N THR A 62 -17.86 11.13 8.42
CA THR A 62 -18.43 12.24 9.21
C THR A 62 -18.71 13.48 8.36
N THR A 63 -17.96 13.72 7.29
CA THR A 63 -18.14 14.94 6.47
C THR A 63 -19.43 14.86 5.62
N PRO A 64 -20.09 16.00 5.31
CA PRO A 64 -21.36 16.02 4.58
C PRO A 64 -21.34 15.29 3.23
N SER A 65 -22.47 14.72 2.81
CA SER A 65 -22.60 13.97 1.54
C SER A 65 -22.26 14.78 0.29
N ASP A 66 -22.46 16.09 0.36
CA ASP A 66 -22.24 17.05 -0.73
C ASP A 66 -20.93 17.85 -0.57
N SER A 67 -20.07 17.47 0.39
CA SER A 67 -18.76 18.10 0.61
C SER A 67 -17.63 17.41 -0.16
N THR A 68 -16.60 18.19 -0.48
CA THR A 68 -15.32 17.72 -1.02
C THR A 68 -14.19 18.01 -0.04
N VAL A 69 -13.40 17.00 0.27
CA VAL A 69 -12.36 17.04 1.30
C VAL A 69 -11.04 16.58 0.70
N LEU A 70 -9.98 17.37 0.89
CA LEU A 70 -8.60 16.94 0.68
C LEU A 70 -7.94 16.65 2.03
N PHE A 71 -7.29 15.50 2.15
CA PHE A 71 -6.45 15.15 3.28
C PHE A 71 -5.07 14.74 2.78
N LEU A 72 -4.03 15.41 3.27
CA LEU A 72 -2.62 15.14 2.96
C LEU A 72 -1.92 14.63 4.21
N TYR A 73 -1.11 13.58 4.06
CA TYR A 73 -0.36 13.01 5.16
C TYR A 73 0.89 12.29 4.65
N THR A 74 1.85 12.07 5.55
CA THR A 74 3.05 11.29 5.28
C THR A 74 3.24 10.33 6.45
N ASN A 75 3.66 9.10 6.17
CA ASN A 75 3.84 8.07 7.19
C ASN A 75 5.32 7.79 7.42
N ARG A 76 5.66 7.34 8.63
CA ARG A 76 6.93 6.67 8.92
C ARG A 76 7.03 5.35 8.11
N PRO A 77 8.23 4.72 8.04
CA PRO A 77 8.44 3.47 7.34
C PRO A 77 7.34 2.43 7.62
N SER A 78 6.57 2.10 6.59
CA SER A 78 5.44 1.17 6.70
C SER A 78 5.09 0.54 5.36
N ILE A 79 4.57 -0.68 5.41
CA ILE A 79 4.00 -1.39 4.26
C ILE A 79 2.49 -1.41 4.42
N VAL A 80 1.80 -0.75 3.49
CA VAL A 80 0.34 -0.65 3.50
C VAL A 80 -0.26 -1.62 2.48
N ILE A 81 -0.81 -2.72 2.97
CA ILE A 81 -1.49 -3.74 2.15
C ILE A 81 -2.97 -3.38 1.92
N GLY A 82 -3.52 -3.76 0.77
CA GLY A 82 -4.93 -3.55 0.44
C GLY A 82 -5.89 -4.37 1.31
N ARG A 83 -7.18 -3.96 1.33
CA ARG A 83 -8.23 -4.56 2.19
C ARG A 83 -8.35 -6.08 2.11
N ASN A 84 -8.13 -6.65 0.92
CA ASN A 84 -8.32 -8.08 0.61
C ASN A 84 -7.02 -8.76 0.16
N GLN A 85 -5.85 -8.18 0.45
CA GLN A 85 -4.58 -8.80 0.10
C GLN A 85 -4.10 -9.80 1.15
N ASN A 86 -3.26 -10.75 0.72
CA ASN A 86 -2.65 -11.74 1.60
C ASN A 86 -1.27 -11.24 2.06
N PRO A 87 -1.04 -10.94 3.35
CA PRO A 87 0.24 -10.41 3.83
C PRO A 87 1.41 -11.36 3.58
N TRP A 88 1.19 -12.68 3.70
CA TRP A 88 2.22 -13.69 3.41
C TRP A 88 2.51 -13.82 1.92
N LEU A 89 1.63 -13.36 1.02
CA LEU A 89 1.90 -13.32 -0.42
C LEU A 89 2.61 -12.04 -0.84
N GLU A 90 2.23 -10.91 -0.23
CA GLU A 90 2.65 -9.58 -0.68
C GLU A 90 3.94 -9.09 -0.03
N VAL A 91 4.27 -9.56 1.18
CA VAL A 91 5.30 -8.98 2.03
C VAL A 91 6.31 -10.02 2.47
N ASN A 92 7.59 -9.64 2.47
CA ASN A 92 8.67 -10.41 3.06
C ASN A 92 8.65 -10.28 4.59
N LEU A 93 7.69 -10.94 5.23
CA LEU A 93 7.51 -10.91 6.68
C LEU A 93 8.75 -11.40 7.47
N PRO A 94 9.48 -12.45 7.02
CA PRO A 94 10.74 -12.85 7.67
C PRO A 94 11.78 -11.71 7.70
N LEU A 95 11.95 -11.00 6.58
CA LEU A 95 12.83 -9.84 6.52
C LEU A 95 12.38 -8.76 7.51
N LEU A 96 11.09 -8.40 7.54
CA LEU A 96 10.55 -7.41 8.47
C LEU A 96 10.80 -7.81 9.94
N LYS A 97 10.60 -9.08 10.30
CA LYS A 97 10.86 -9.61 11.64
C LYS A 97 12.35 -9.49 12.02
N SER A 98 13.25 -9.67 11.06
CA SER A 98 14.70 -9.61 11.28
C SER A 98 15.27 -8.20 11.42
N LEU A 99 14.54 -7.15 11.03
CA LEU A 99 15.02 -5.77 11.10
C LEU A 99 15.25 -5.34 12.57
N PRO A 100 16.32 -4.55 12.83
CA PRO A 100 16.53 -3.96 14.14
C PRO A 100 15.40 -2.96 14.47
N PRO A 101 15.15 -2.66 15.76
CA PRO A 101 14.12 -1.70 16.15
C PRO A 101 14.26 -0.30 15.52
N SER A 102 15.50 0.14 15.20
CA SER A 102 15.77 1.42 14.52
C SER A 102 15.24 1.47 13.09
N ASP A 103 15.11 0.32 12.45
CA ASP A 103 14.69 0.14 11.05
C ASP A 103 13.32 -0.55 10.98
N ALA A 104 12.55 -0.52 12.07
CA ALA A 104 11.26 -1.18 12.13
C ALA A 104 10.32 -0.61 11.06
N ILE A 105 9.65 -1.51 10.35
CA ILE A 105 8.68 -1.20 9.31
C ILE A 105 7.34 -1.79 9.74
N ASP A 106 6.33 -0.94 9.92
CA ASP A 106 4.99 -1.39 10.30
C ASP A 106 4.29 -2.10 9.14
N LEU A 107 3.61 -3.21 9.41
CA LEU A 107 2.66 -3.80 8.47
C LEU A 107 1.25 -3.29 8.78
N VAL A 108 0.62 -2.64 7.81
CA VAL A 108 -0.69 -1.98 8.00
C VAL A 108 -1.66 -2.39 6.91
N ARG A 109 -2.88 -2.78 7.29
CA ARG A 109 -3.96 -3.03 6.32
C ARG A 109 -4.90 -1.83 6.22
N ARG A 110 -5.08 -1.29 5.02
CA ARG A 110 -6.02 -0.18 4.78
C ARG A 110 -7.45 -0.68 4.48
N ARG A 111 -8.42 0.25 4.56
CA ARG A 111 -9.86 -0.03 4.33
C ARG A 111 -10.30 -0.02 2.86
N SER A 112 -9.44 0.47 1.96
CA SER A 112 -9.64 0.51 0.51
C SER A 112 -9.02 -0.71 -0.18
N GLY A 113 -9.44 -0.99 -1.40
CA GLY A 113 -8.84 -2.02 -2.25
C GLY A 113 -7.47 -1.60 -2.81
N GLY A 114 -7.01 -2.29 -3.85
CA GLY A 114 -5.74 -2.02 -4.54
C GLY A 114 -4.55 -2.83 -4.01
N GLY A 115 -3.37 -2.59 -4.59
CA GLY A 115 -2.14 -3.35 -4.29
C GLY A 115 -1.38 -2.88 -3.04
N THR A 116 -0.25 -3.53 -2.76
CA THR A 116 0.60 -3.21 -1.61
C THR A 116 1.59 -2.10 -1.98
N VAL A 117 1.82 -1.17 -1.06
CA VAL A 117 2.75 -0.03 -1.24
C VAL A 117 3.62 0.15 0.00
N PHE A 118 4.80 0.72 -0.20
CA PHE A 118 5.69 1.14 0.88
C PHE A 118 5.59 2.65 1.07
N HIS A 119 5.55 3.11 2.31
CA HIS A 119 5.59 4.52 2.70
C HIS A 119 6.80 4.81 3.58
N ASP A 120 7.34 6.01 3.45
CA ASP A 120 8.27 6.65 4.38
C ASP A 120 8.14 8.18 4.23
N GLU A 121 9.04 8.93 4.87
CA GLU A 121 9.03 10.39 4.90
C GLU A 121 9.25 11.02 3.52
N GLY A 122 9.78 10.29 2.55
CA GLY A 122 9.93 10.74 1.16
C GLY A 122 8.72 10.41 0.28
N ASN A 123 7.62 9.92 0.85
CA ASN A 123 6.37 9.61 0.17
C ASN A 123 5.19 10.35 0.80
N VAL A 124 4.57 11.27 0.05
CA VAL A 124 3.34 11.96 0.49
C VAL A 124 2.11 11.20 0.02
N ASN A 125 1.14 11.02 0.91
CA ASN A 125 -0.17 10.49 0.60
C ASN A 125 -1.19 11.62 0.41
N TYR A 126 -2.06 11.47 -0.58
CA TYR A 126 -3.20 12.34 -0.79
C TYR A 126 -4.49 11.53 -0.74
N SER A 127 -5.53 12.07 -0.14
CA SER A 127 -6.87 11.48 -0.09
C SER A 127 -7.90 12.55 -0.41
N VAL A 128 -8.67 12.33 -1.47
CA VAL A 128 -9.81 13.17 -1.82
C VAL A 128 -11.11 12.41 -1.58
N ILE A 129 -12.01 13.03 -0.82
CA ILE A 129 -13.32 12.48 -0.50
C ILE A 129 -14.37 13.38 -1.12
N CYS A 130 -15.22 12.85 -1.98
CA CYS A 130 -16.19 13.63 -2.75
C CYS A 130 -17.56 12.94 -2.79
N PRO A 131 -18.61 13.63 -3.28
CA PRO A 131 -19.89 13.00 -3.59
C PRO A 131 -19.70 11.90 -4.66
N PRO A 132 -20.47 10.80 -4.63
CA PRO A 132 -20.35 9.72 -5.60
C PRO A 132 -20.59 10.18 -7.05
N ALA A 133 -21.49 11.15 -7.25
CA ALA A 133 -21.77 11.73 -8.57
C ALA A 133 -20.56 12.46 -9.19
N ASN A 134 -19.62 12.91 -8.36
CA ASN A 134 -18.43 13.63 -8.78
C ASN A 134 -17.19 12.73 -8.83
N PHE A 135 -17.36 11.44 -8.53
CA PHE A 135 -16.24 10.52 -8.47
C PHE A 135 -15.88 10.01 -9.87
N ASP A 136 -14.64 10.26 -10.23
CA ASP A 136 -13.98 9.67 -11.39
C ASP A 136 -12.56 9.25 -10.98
N ARG A 137 -12.07 8.15 -11.55
CA ARG A 137 -10.81 7.52 -11.12
C ARG A 137 -9.57 8.34 -11.49
N ASP A 138 -9.67 9.19 -12.51
CA ASP A 138 -8.57 10.01 -13.00
C ASP A 138 -8.56 11.42 -12.42
N THR A 139 -9.73 11.99 -12.12
CA THR A 139 -9.92 13.40 -11.77
C THR A 139 -8.92 13.91 -10.71
N HIS A 140 -8.75 13.20 -9.59
CA HIS A 140 -7.79 13.64 -8.55
C HIS A 140 -6.36 13.18 -8.81
N ALA A 141 -6.13 12.14 -9.62
CA ALA A 141 -4.78 11.80 -10.10
C ALA A 141 -4.27 12.88 -11.07
N GLU A 142 -5.13 13.39 -11.96
CA GLU A 142 -4.82 14.51 -12.86
C GLU A 142 -4.60 15.82 -12.09
N MET A 143 -5.30 16.02 -10.97
CA MET A 143 -5.01 17.13 -10.05
C MET A 143 -3.57 17.07 -9.54
N VAL A 144 -3.12 15.89 -9.10
CA VAL A 144 -1.75 15.69 -8.64
C VAL A 144 -0.75 15.79 -9.79
N VAL A 145 -1.08 15.33 -11.00
CA VAL A 145 -0.24 15.53 -12.20
C VAL A 145 -0.03 17.02 -12.48
N ARG A 146 -1.06 17.86 -12.40
CA ARG A 146 -0.91 19.31 -12.59
C ARG A 146 -0.01 19.93 -11.52
N ALA A 147 -0.14 19.51 -10.27
CA ALA A 147 0.74 19.95 -9.17
C ALA A 147 2.19 19.51 -9.41
N LEU A 148 2.43 18.28 -9.87
CA LEU A 148 3.78 17.80 -10.21
C LEU A 148 4.38 18.60 -11.37
N ARG A 149 3.60 18.89 -12.42
CA ARG A 149 4.06 19.68 -13.56
C ARG A 149 4.39 21.13 -13.19
N SER A 150 3.62 21.75 -12.29
CA SER A 150 3.94 23.09 -11.80
C SER A 150 5.23 23.14 -10.99
N LEU A 151 5.70 21.99 -10.50
CA LEU A 151 6.98 21.80 -9.81
C LEU A 151 8.10 21.28 -10.74
N GLY A 152 7.90 21.30 -12.06
CA GLY A 152 8.92 20.94 -13.06
C GLY A 152 8.95 19.47 -13.47
N VAL A 153 7.97 18.66 -13.06
CA VAL A 153 7.88 17.23 -13.40
C VAL A 153 7.06 17.06 -14.68
N GLU A 154 7.58 17.54 -15.81
CA GLU A 154 6.84 17.66 -17.08
C GLU A 154 6.29 16.31 -17.59
N GLY A 155 7.09 15.24 -17.44
CA GLY A 155 6.75 13.89 -17.90
C GLY A 155 5.70 13.15 -17.06
N ALA A 156 5.10 13.79 -16.04
CA ALA A 156 4.05 13.20 -15.22
C ALA A 156 2.74 13.07 -16.00
N ALA A 157 2.06 11.92 -15.90
CA ALA A 157 0.76 11.67 -16.52
C ALA A 157 0.00 10.54 -15.81
N VAL A 158 -1.32 10.54 -15.92
CA VAL A 158 -2.15 9.40 -15.50
C VAL A 158 -2.14 8.32 -16.58
N ASN A 159 -1.99 7.07 -16.16
CA ASN A 159 -1.99 5.92 -17.06
C ASN A 159 -3.38 5.26 -17.20
N CYS A 160 -3.45 4.15 -17.93
CA CYS A 160 -4.69 3.36 -18.12
C CYS A 160 -5.19 2.64 -16.87
N ARG A 161 -4.35 2.53 -15.83
CA ARG A 161 -4.70 1.93 -14.54
C ARG A 161 -5.04 2.98 -13.48
N HIS A 162 -5.13 4.25 -13.87
CA HIS A 162 -5.40 5.39 -13.00
C HIS A 162 -4.30 5.65 -11.94
N ASP A 163 -3.09 5.14 -12.17
CA ASP A 163 -1.88 5.50 -11.43
C ASP A 163 -1.16 6.68 -12.13
N ILE A 164 -0.28 7.37 -11.40
CA ILE A 164 0.59 8.41 -12.01
C ILE A 164 1.94 7.80 -12.36
N VAL A 165 2.37 8.04 -13.59
CA VAL A 165 3.67 7.66 -14.12
C VAL A 165 4.47 8.90 -14.51
N MET A 166 5.79 8.76 -14.55
CA MET A 166 6.72 9.75 -15.06
C MET A 166 7.53 9.12 -16.19
N THR A 167 7.54 9.77 -17.35
CA THR A 167 8.39 9.38 -18.48
C THR A 167 9.59 10.30 -18.53
N LEU A 168 10.79 9.73 -18.51
CA LEU A 168 12.02 10.48 -18.69
C LEU A 168 12.36 10.61 -20.17
N PRO A 169 12.92 11.76 -20.61
CA PRO A 169 13.45 11.87 -21.96
C PRO A 169 14.55 10.80 -22.17
N PRO A 170 14.68 10.26 -23.39
CA PRO A 170 15.75 9.33 -23.70
C PRO A 170 17.11 9.99 -23.42
N PRO A 171 18.11 9.21 -22.98
CA PRO A 171 19.46 9.76 -22.82
C PRO A 171 19.93 10.34 -24.16
N PRO A 172 20.67 11.46 -24.15
CA PRO A 172 21.26 11.99 -25.38
C PRO A 172 22.12 10.90 -26.01
N SER A 173 21.80 10.53 -27.25
CA SER A 173 22.50 9.47 -27.96
C SER A 173 23.99 9.81 -28.05
N SER A 174 24.83 8.93 -27.52
CA SER A 174 26.23 8.88 -27.94
C SER A 174 26.22 8.58 -29.44
N SER A 175 26.63 9.56 -30.24
CA SER A 175 26.80 9.46 -31.68
C SER A 175 27.59 8.19 -32.05
N GLY A 176 27.00 7.30 -32.88
CA GLY A 176 27.76 6.22 -33.52
C GLY A 176 26.94 5.05 -34.07
N THR A 177 26.55 5.18 -35.33
CA THR A 177 26.40 4.14 -36.38
C THR A 177 25.17 3.20 -36.46
N SER A 178 24.44 3.42 -37.56
CA SER A 178 23.75 2.51 -38.50
C SER A 178 22.56 1.65 -38.05
N ASP A 179 21.39 2.10 -38.50
CA ASP A 179 20.37 1.35 -39.25
C ASP A 179 20.38 -0.17 -39.16
N LYS A 180 19.40 -0.73 -38.45
CA LYS A 180 18.57 -1.86 -38.93
C LYS A 180 17.16 -1.73 -38.36
N ALA A 181 16.17 -1.66 -39.25
CA ALA A 181 14.76 -1.73 -38.91
C ALA A 181 14.41 -3.12 -38.33
N PRO A 182 13.54 -3.23 -37.31
CA PRO A 182 12.93 -4.50 -36.96
C PRO A 182 11.55 -4.65 -37.59
N ASP A 183 11.36 -5.83 -38.18
CA ASP A 183 10.13 -6.36 -38.73
C ASP A 183 8.95 -6.30 -37.75
N THR A 184 7.81 -5.92 -38.31
CA THR A 184 6.48 -5.94 -37.70
C THR A 184 5.95 -7.37 -37.63
N THR A 185 5.80 -7.92 -36.42
CA THR A 185 4.78 -8.93 -36.14
C THR A 185 3.98 -8.50 -34.92
N ALA A 186 2.82 -7.91 -35.20
CA ALA A 186 1.83 -7.49 -34.21
C ALA A 186 1.21 -8.72 -33.53
N SER A 187 1.34 -8.79 -32.20
CA SER A 187 0.57 -9.71 -31.36
C SER A 187 -0.64 -8.99 -30.79
N VAL A 188 -1.81 -9.36 -31.33
CA VAL A 188 -3.20 -9.28 -30.84
C VAL A 188 -3.49 -8.32 -29.67
N GLU A 189 -4.33 -7.35 -30.00
CA GLU A 189 -4.79 -6.22 -29.20
C GLU A 189 -5.60 -6.60 -27.95
N ALA A 190 -5.21 -6.03 -26.81
CA ALA A 190 -6.10 -5.79 -25.68
C ALA A 190 -6.46 -4.29 -25.68
N ALA A 191 -7.76 -3.98 -25.81
CA ALA A 191 -8.41 -2.66 -25.80
C ALA A 191 -7.46 -1.45 -25.69
N SER A 192 -7.23 -0.77 -26.82
CA SER A 192 -6.29 0.35 -26.97
C SER A 192 -6.68 1.56 -26.10
N CYS A 193 -6.17 1.62 -24.88
CA CYS A 193 -6.14 2.83 -24.08
C CYS A 193 -4.98 3.74 -24.56
N SER A 194 -5.28 5.00 -24.85
CA SER A 194 -4.34 6.00 -25.39
C SER A 194 -3.39 6.62 -24.36
N LYS A 195 -3.50 6.24 -23.08
CA LYS A 195 -2.66 6.77 -22.00
C LYS A 195 -1.31 6.06 -21.91
N PRO A 196 -0.27 6.68 -21.31
CA PRO A 196 1.05 6.08 -21.16
C PRO A 196 1.01 4.73 -20.41
N LYS A 197 1.79 3.75 -20.86
CA LYS A 197 1.88 2.42 -20.21
C LYS A 197 2.95 2.43 -19.11
N VAL A 198 2.67 1.81 -17.96
CA VAL A 198 3.54 1.80 -16.75
C VAL A 198 4.95 1.23 -16.96
N ASN A 199 5.11 0.40 -17.99
CA ASN A 199 6.37 -0.26 -18.31
C ASN A 199 6.83 0.04 -19.74
N ALA A 200 6.32 1.12 -20.35
CA ALA A 200 6.92 1.64 -21.57
C ALA A 200 8.39 2.04 -21.31
N GLU A 201 9.18 2.12 -22.38
CA GLU A 201 10.57 2.53 -22.30
C GLU A 201 10.68 3.89 -21.58
N ASN A 202 11.59 3.98 -20.59
CA ASN A 202 11.80 5.16 -19.74
C ASN A 202 10.58 5.69 -18.95
N THR A 203 9.49 4.91 -18.84
CA THR A 203 8.34 5.23 -17.98
C THR A 203 8.43 4.45 -16.66
N PHE A 204 8.18 5.18 -15.56
CA PHE A 204 8.21 4.67 -14.18
C PHE A 204 6.95 5.08 -13.44
N LYS A 205 6.41 4.19 -12.60
CA LYS A 205 5.33 4.52 -11.68
C LYS A 205 5.87 5.40 -10.54
N ILE A 206 5.21 6.53 -10.29
CA ILE A 206 5.57 7.46 -9.21
C ILE A 206 4.46 7.62 -8.17
N SER A 207 3.24 7.18 -8.48
CA SER A 207 2.08 7.22 -7.60
C SER A 207 1.22 5.98 -7.80
N GLY A 208 0.74 5.37 -6.72
CA GLY A 208 -0.30 4.34 -6.78
C GLY A 208 -1.65 4.87 -6.31
N SER A 209 -2.73 4.53 -7.01
CA SER A 209 -4.11 4.89 -6.63
C SER A 209 -4.87 3.73 -6.00
N ALA A 210 -5.75 4.05 -5.04
CA ALA A 210 -6.73 3.14 -4.49
C ALA A 210 -8.03 3.88 -4.13
N TYR A 211 -9.12 3.12 -4.04
CA TYR A 211 -10.47 3.69 -3.92
C TYR A 211 -11.30 2.99 -2.86
N LYS A 212 -12.21 3.75 -2.24
CA LYS A 212 -13.27 3.22 -1.38
C LYS A 212 -14.58 3.95 -1.67
N LEU A 213 -15.54 3.22 -2.23
CA LEU A 213 -16.87 3.74 -2.52
C LEU A 213 -17.83 3.33 -1.42
N THR A 214 -18.64 4.27 -0.96
CA THR A 214 -19.73 4.07 -0.01
C THR A 214 -21.03 4.58 -0.63
N ARG A 215 -22.17 4.31 0.00
CA ARG A 215 -23.47 4.78 -0.51
C ARG A 215 -23.53 6.31 -0.66
N LEU A 216 -22.90 7.05 0.25
CA LEU A 216 -23.03 8.50 0.31
C LEU A 216 -21.79 9.25 -0.17
N ARG A 217 -20.63 8.59 -0.24
CA ARG A 217 -19.32 9.21 -0.47
C ARG A 217 -18.39 8.29 -1.24
N SER A 218 -17.48 8.89 -1.99
CA SER A 218 -16.37 8.20 -2.63
C SER A 218 -15.05 8.76 -2.13
N LEU A 219 -14.08 7.87 -1.90
CA LEU A 219 -12.70 8.21 -1.52
C LEU A 219 -11.75 7.71 -2.61
N HIS A 220 -10.90 8.61 -3.11
CA HIS A 220 -9.70 8.30 -3.86
C HIS A 220 -8.50 8.69 -3.01
N HIS A 221 -7.63 7.74 -2.70
CA HIS A 221 -6.33 8.09 -2.15
C HIS A 221 -5.19 7.52 -2.99
N GLY A 222 -4.04 8.18 -2.91
CA GLY A 222 -2.85 7.72 -3.57
C GLY A 222 -1.60 8.07 -2.79
N THR A 223 -0.49 7.55 -3.29
CA THR A 223 0.86 7.82 -2.79
C THR A 223 1.60 8.68 -3.81
N CYS A 224 2.65 9.39 -3.45
CA CYS A 224 3.54 10.04 -4.40
C CYS A 224 4.98 9.89 -3.91
N LEU A 225 5.80 9.16 -4.66
CA LEU A 225 7.21 8.91 -4.36
C LEU A 225 8.03 10.15 -4.71
N LEU A 226 8.22 11.04 -3.75
CA LEU A 226 8.94 12.29 -3.96
C LEU A 226 10.45 12.06 -3.91
N SER A 227 10.96 11.55 -2.79
CA SER A 227 12.39 11.43 -2.51
C SER A 227 12.71 10.34 -1.46
N SER A 228 12.00 9.21 -1.49
CA SER A 228 12.20 8.10 -0.54
C SER A 228 13.66 7.60 -0.56
N PRO A 229 14.36 7.60 0.60
CA PRO A 229 15.69 7.00 0.71
C PRO A 229 15.65 5.47 0.64
N ASN A 230 14.49 4.85 0.91
CA ASN A 230 14.32 3.41 0.89
C ASN A 230 14.04 2.84 -0.50
N LEU A 231 13.92 3.67 -1.56
CA LEU A 231 13.60 3.24 -2.92
C LEU A 231 14.37 1.98 -3.39
N PRO A 232 15.71 1.85 -3.16
CA PRO A 232 16.45 0.65 -3.57
C PRO A 232 16.04 -0.63 -2.81
N ARG A 233 15.55 -0.49 -1.57
CA ARG A 233 15.18 -1.59 -0.67
C ARG A 233 13.71 -2.01 -0.81
N ILE A 234 12.82 -1.12 -1.28
CA ILE A 234 11.36 -1.39 -1.37
C ILE A 234 11.06 -2.74 -2.02
N GLY A 235 11.74 -3.04 -3.12
CA GLY A 235 11.55 -4.31 -3.84
C GLY A 235 11.85 -5.56 -3.01
N SER A 236 12.77 -5.50 -2.05
CA SER A 236 13.10 -6.62 -1.16
C SER A 236 12.02 -6.87 -0.10
N PHE A 237 11.35 -5.81 0.36
CA PHE A 237 10.27 -5.90 1.34
C PHE A 237 8.96 -6.42 0.73
N LEU A 238 8.72 -6.16 -0.56
CA LEU A 238 7.50 -6.52 -1.29
C LEU A 238 7.62 -7.80 -2.14
N ARG A 239 8.64 -8.62 -1.85
CA ARG A 239 8.86 -9.94 -2.47
C ARG A 239 8.80 -11.00 -1.40
N SER A 240 7.63 -11.59 -1.21
CA SER A 240 7.47 -12.65 -0.23
C SER A 240 8.21 -13.93 -0.64
N PRO A 241 8.98 -14.55 0.27
CA PRO A 241 9.52 -15.89 0.03
C PRO A 241 8.43 -16.98 -0.06
N ALA A 242 7.22 -16.72 0.45
CA ALA A 242 6.08 -17.64 0.34
C ALA A 242 5.30 -17.49 -0.97
N GLU A 243 5.56 -16.46 -1.80
CA GLU A 243 4.86 -16.20 -3.06
C GLU A 243 4.80 -17.43 -3.99
N PRO A 244 5.89 -18.20 -4.21
CA PRO A 244 5.85 -19.37 -5.08
C PRO A 244 4.97 -20.51 -4.57
N PHE A 245 4.67 -20.54 -3.27
CA PHE A 245 3.96 -21.62 -2.59
C PHE A 245 2.49 -21.29 -2.34
N ILE A 246 2.09 -20.02 -2.53
CA ILE A 246 0.73 -19.56 -2.27
C ILE A 246 -0.06 -19.43 -3.57
N LYS A 247 -1.26 -20.00 -3.57
CA LYS A 247 -2.34 -19.72 -4.53
C LYS A 247 -3.44 -18.96 -3.80
N ALA A 248 -3.54 -17.66 -4.03
CA ALA A 248 -4.59 -16.82 -3.47
C ALA A 248 -5.77 -16.66 -4.43
N ARG A 249 -6.98 -16.47 -3.90
CA ARG A 249 -8.19 -16.10 -4.67
C ARG A 249 -8.47 -14.59 -4.68
N GLY A 250 -7.51 -13.77 -4.21
CA GLY A 250 -7.64 -12.32 -4.05
C GLY A 250 -7.14 -11.51 -5.26
N VAL A 251 -7.22 -10.18 -5.15
CA VAL A 251 -6.66 -9.26 -6.16
C VAL A 251 -5.14 -9.22 -6.01
N GLU A 252 -4.42 -9.67 -7.04
CA GLU A 252 -2.95 -9.67 -7.07
C GLU A 252 -2.39 -8.24 -7.16
N SER A 253 -1.25 -8.00 -6.51
CA SER A 253 -0.46 -6.80 -6.80
C SER A 253 0.14 -6.87 -8.20
N VAL A 254 0.01 -5.78 -8.96
CA VAL A 254 0.75 -5.64 -10.22
C VAL A 254 2.03 -4.88 -9.94
N ARG A 255 3.17 -5.58 -10.13
CA ARG A 255 4.50 -5.00 -9.98
C ARG A 255 4.79 -4.00 -11.10
N SER A 256 5.41 -2.89 -10.73
CA SER A 256 5.78 -1.80 -11.64
C SER A 256 7.18 -1.31 -11.30
N ARG A 257 7.93 -0.88 -12.31
CA ARG A 257 9.17 -0.12 -12.05
C ARG A 257 8.78 1.22 -11.42
N ILE A 258 9.43 1.58 -10.33
CA ILE A 258 9.16 2.82 -9.59
C ILE A 258 10.35 3.76 -9.62
N ARG A 259 10.10 5.06 -9.43
CA ARG A 259 11.16 6.07 -9.29
C ARG A 259 10.70 7.19 -8.35
N ASN A 260 11.67 7.83 -7.70
CA ASN A 260 11.45 9.12 -7.06
C ASN A 260 11.27 10.21 -8.12
N VAL A 261 10.40 11.17 -7.81
CA VAL A 261 10.17 12.36 -8.63
C VAL A 261 11.35 13.36 -8.51
N GLY A 262 12.05 13.37 -7.37
CA GLY A 262 13.17 14.28 -7.11
C GLY A 262 12.80 15.56 -6.35
N ILE A 263 11.57 15.65 -5.85
CA ILE A 263 11.15 16.74 -4.95
C ILE A 263 11.57 16.36 -3.52
N THR A 264 12.47 17.14 -2.92
CA THR A 264 13.03 16.83 -1.58
C THR A 264 12.22 17.43 -0.45
N ASP A 265 11.54 18.55 -0.69
CA ASP A 265 10.66 19.20 0.29
C ASP A 265 9.20 18.77 0.07
N THR A 266 8.67 18.01 1.01
CA THR A 266 7.29 17.53 0.95
C THR A 266 6.29 18.67 1.03
N SER A 267 6.62 19.77 1.74
CA SER A 267 5.69 20.89 1.93
C SER A 267 5.42 21.64 0.63
N THR A 268 6.45 21.85 -0.19
CA THR A 268 6.29 22.38 -1.56
C THR A 268 5.33 21.54 -2.41
N PHE A 269 5.40 20.20 -2.31
CA PHE A 269 4.45 19.33 -3.01
C PHE A 269 3.03 19.44 -2.44
N GLU A 270 2.88 19.41 -1.12
CA GLU A 270 1.58 19.55 -0.45
C GLU A 270 0.89 20.88 -0.81
N ASP A 271 1.63 22.00 -0.80
CA ASP A 271 1.11 23.32 -1.17
C ASP A 271 0.69 23.37 -2.64
N ALA A 272 1.43 22.75 -3.55
CA ALA A 272 1.05 22.66 -4.96
C ALA A 272 -0.26 21.88 -5.15
N VAL A 273 -0.43 20.76 -4.42
CA VAL A 273 -1.66 19.95 -4.46
C VAL A 273 -2.84 20.72 -3.86
N ILE A 274 -2.65 21.42 -2.74
CA ILE A 274 -3.68 22.29 -2.15
C ILE A 274 -4.07 23.40 -3.13
N GLY A 275 -3.10 24.01 -3.82
CA GLY A 275 -3.34 25.03 -4.83
C GLY A 275 -4.20 24.51 -5.99
N GLU A 276 -3.88 23.33 -6.54
CA GLU A 276 -4.68 22.69 -7.59
C GLU A 276 -6.08 22.30 -7.10
N PHE A 277 -6.21 21.84 -5.85
CA PHE A 277 -7.50 21.54 -5.24
C PHE A 277 -8.38 22.80 -5.11
N GLY A 278 -7.79 23.94 -4.71
CA GLY A 278 -8.48 25.23 -4.66
C GLY A 278 -8.95 25.72 -6.03
N LYS A 279 -8.16 25.51 -7.09
CA LYS A 279 -8.59 25.82 -8.46
C LYS A 279 -9.78 24.98 -8.92
N MET A 280 -9.88 23.73 -8.45
CA MET A 280 -10.98 22.83 -8.82
C MET A 280 -12.27 23.09 -8.05
N TYR A 281 -12.18 23.42 -6.76
CA TYR A 281 -13.32 23.41 -5.84
C TYR A 281 -13.58 24.76 -5.14
N GLY A 282 -12.80 25.78 -5.46
CA GLY A 282 -12.92 27.13 -4.88
C GLY A 282 -12.31 27.26 -3.48
N ASP A 283 -12.70 28.34 -2.79
CA ASP A 283 -12.20 28.65 -1.46
C ASP A 283 -12.57 27.59 -0.42
N PHE A 284 -11.66 27.39 0.53
CA PHE A 284 -11.83 26.39 1.59
C PHE A 284 -12.65 26.96 2.74
N THR A 285 -13.74 26.29 3.10
CA THR A 285 -14.48 26.61 4.34
C THR A 285 -13.68 26.18 5.58
N VAL A 286 -12.86 25.15 5.42
CA VAL A 286 -12.04 24.58 6.50
C VAL A 286 -10.62 24.34 5.99
N ARG A 287 -9.62 24.84 6.73
CA ARG A 287 -8.22 24.45 6.61
C ARG A 287 -7.69 24.17 8.02
N ALA A 288 -7.26 22.93 8.27
CA ALA A 288 -6.75 22.53 9.59
C ALA A 288 -5.58 21.55 9.47
N GLU A 289 -4.71 21.58 10.48
CA GLU A 289 -3.70 20.55 10.70
C GLU A 289 -4.19 19.62 11.80
N LEU A 290 -4.09 18.31 11.58
CA LEU A 290 -4.53 17.27 12.50
C LEU A 290 -3.35 16.42 12.96
N GLY A 291 -3.39 15.95 14.19
CA GLY A 291 -2.35 15.10 14.74
C GLY A 291 -2.84 14.00 15.65
N GLU A 292 -1.90 13.41 16.39
CA GLU A 292 -2.19 12.37 17.37
C GLU A 292 -3.12 12.85 18.48
N LYS A 293 -2.95 14.10 18.93
CA LYS A 293 -3.81 14.69 19.97
C LYS A 293 -5.26 14.78 19.52
N ASP A 294 -5.50 15.20 18.27
CA ASP A 294 -6.84 15.28 17.69
C ASP A 294 -7.44 13.88 17.52
N ALA A 295 -6.65 12.92 17.04
CA ALA A 295 -7.06 11.54 16.89
C ALA A 295 -7.45 10.88 18.22
N LEU A 296 -6.69 11.15 19.30
CA LEU A 296 -7.01 10.65 20.64
C LEU A 296 -8.18 11.40 21.30
N GLY A 297 -8.48 12.62 20.84
CA GLY A 297 -9.63 13.40 21.28
C GLY A 297 -10.98 12.89 20.76
N GLU A 298 -11.00 12.09 19.68
CA GLU A 298 -12.22 11.61 19.02
C GLU A 298 -12.42 10.09 19.22
N ASP A 299 -13.54 9.69 19.81
CA ASP A 299 -13.81 8.29 20.15
C ASP A 299 -13.93 7.38 18.92
N LYS A 300 -14.50 7.89 17.83
CA LYS A 300 -14.59 7.13 16.57
C LYS A 300 -13.21 6.88 15.96
N VAL A 301 -12.31 7.86 16.02
CA VAL A 301 -10.92 7.72 15.55
C VAL A 301 -10.16 6.74 16.44
N LYS A 302 -10.28 6.83 17.77
CA LYS A 302 -9.70 5.85 18.70
C LYS A 302 -10.18 4.42 18.45
N LYS A 303 -11.46 4.22 18.12
CA LYS A 303 -11.98 2.90 17.72
C LYS A 303 -11.31 2.42 16.44
N GLY A 304 -11.20 3.28 15.43
CA GLY A 304 -10.49 2.98 14.18
C GLY A 304 -9.03 2.61 14.41
N LEU A 305 -8.34 3.30 15.31
CA LEU A 305 -6.96 3.04 15.70
C LEU A 305 -6.78 1.64 16.32
N ARG A 306 -7.63 1.29 17.28
CA ARG A 306 -7.61 -0.04 17.92
C ARG A 306 -7.85 -1.16 16.91
N GLU A 307 -8.79 -0.95 15.99
CA GLU A 307 -9.07 -1.91 14.91
C GLU A 307 -7.84 -2.04 13.99
N LEU A 308 -7.28 -0.93 13.48
CA LEU A 308 -6.17 -1.02 12.52
C LEU A 308 -4.90 -1.64 13.10
N ARG A 309 -4.65 -1.47 14.41
CA ARG A 309 -3.50 -2.08 15.12
C ARG A 309 -3.72 -3.55 15.47
N SER A 310 -4.94 -4.06 15.34
CA SER A 310 -5.26 -5.43 15.70
C SER A 310 -4.71 -6.43 14.67
N ARG A 311 -4.31 -7.61 15.14
CA ARG A 311 -3.83 -8.69 14.27
C ARG A 311 -4.99 -9.32 13.49
N GLU A 312 -6.18 -9.33 14.08
CA GLU A 312 -7.43 -9.75 13.44
C GLU A 312 -7.78 -8.86 12.24
N TRP A 313 -7.44 -7.57 12.31
CA TRP A 313 -7.56 -6.68 11.16
C TRP A 313 -6.44 -6.92 10.14
N THR A 314 -5.18 -6.95 10.59
CA THR A 314 -4.03 -7.05 9.67
C THR A 314 -3.99 -8.40 8.95
N TYR A 315 -4.21 -9.50 9.66
CA TYR A 315 -4.11 -10.87 9.14
C TYR A 315 -5.47 -11.56 9.00
N GLY A 316 -6.40 -11.34 9.93
CA GLY A 316 -7.73 -11.99 9.93
C GLY A 316 -8.65 -11.55 8.79
N GLN A 317 -8.27 -10.52 8.03
CA GLN A 317 -8.97 -10.09 6.82
C GLN A 317 -8.48 -10.79 5.53
N THR A 318 -7.52 -11.71 5.63
CA THR A 318 -6.95 -12.40 4.48
C THR A 318 -7.98 -13.34 3.84
N PRO A 319 -8.28 -13.22 2.53
CA PRO A 319 -9.15 -14.15 1.82
C PRO A 319 -8.62 -15.58 1.81
N LEU A 320 -9.44 -16.52 1.34
CA LEU A 320 -9.03 -17.92 1.16
C LEU A 320 -7.78 -18.01 0.27
N PHE A 321 -6.79 -18.76 0.74
CA PHE A 321 -5.63 -19.16 -0.04
C PHE A 321 -5.19 -20.58 0.31
N THR A 322 -4.51 -21.19 -0.65
CA THR A 322 -3.87 -22.50 -0.49
C THR A 322 -2.37 -22.28 -0.45
N PHE A 323 -1.70 -22.88 0.53
CA PHE A 323 -0.25 -23.00 0.58
C PHE A 323 0.13 -24.44 0.25
N SER A 324 1.05 -24.65 -0.68
CA SER A 324 1.50 -25.99 -1.07
C SER A 324 2.96 -26.02 -1.50
N THR A 325 3.71 -26.98 -0.96
CA THR A 325 5.11 -27.27 -1.35
C THR A 325 5.26 -28.07 -2.64
N HIS A 326 4.14 -28.54 -3.21
CA HIS A 326 4.11 -29.32 -4.45
C HIS A 326 2.98 -28.84 -5.38
N PRO A 327 3.07 -29.11 -6.69
CA PRO A 327 1.97 -28.85 -7.61
C PRO A 327 0.73 -29.67 -7.27
N SER A 328 -0.44 -29.17 -7.64
CA SER A 328 -1.72 -29.88 -7.56
C SER A 328 -2.52 -29.70 -8.85
N GLU A 329 -3.65 -30.39 -9.00
CA GLU A 329 -4.55 -30.19 -10.14
C GLU A 329 -5.07 -28.74 -10.23
N GLU A 330 -5.29 -28.09 -9.07
CA GLU A 330 -5.76 -26.70 -9.00
C GLU A 330 -4.64 -25.66 -9.20
N ASP A 331 -3.37 -26.03 -8.99
CA ASP A 331 -2.21 -25.18 -9.18
C ASP A 331 -1.00 -25.99 -9.67
N THR A 332 -0.87 -26.04 -11.00
CA THR A 332 0.14 -26.83 -11.72
C THR A 332 1.53 -26.21 -11.72
N ARG A 333 1.71 -25.01 -11.14
CA ARG A 333 3.02 -24.32 -11.15
C ARG A 333 4.06 -25.17 -10.42
N GLU A 334 5.25 -25.33 -11.02
CA GLU A 334 6.38 -25.95 -10.32
C GLU A 334 6.80 -25.11 -9.10
N ARG A 335 7.20 -25.80 -8.03
CA ARG A 335 7.61 -25.16 -6.78
C ARG A 335 9.13 -25.10 -6.71
N PRO A 336 9.71 -24.03 -6.13
CA PRO A 336 11.14 -24.00 -5.84
C PRO A 336 11.56 -25.20 -4.99
N GLN A 337 12.80 -25.63 -5.16
CA GLN A 337 13.34 -26.73 -4.37
C GLN A 337 13.36 -26.35 -2.88
N LEU A 338 12.84 -27.24 -2.03
CA LEU A 338 12.93 -27.11 -0.58
C LEU A 338 14.37 -27.35 -0.12
N PRO A 339 14.88 -26.64 0.90
CA PRO A 339 16.20 -26.92 1.42
C PRO A 339 16.26 -28.34 2.00
N GLY A 340 17.08 -29.21 1.41
CA GLY A 340 17.61 -30.38 2.11
C GLY A 340 18.67 -29.92 3.12
N LYS A 341 18.93 -30.71 4.17
CA LYS A 341 20.03 -30.42 5.10
C LYS A 341 21.32 -30.13 4.30
N PRO A 342 22.15 -29.14 4.69
CA PRO A 342 23.45 -28.95 4.10
C PRO A 342 24.39 -30.08 4.54
N VAL A 343 24.24 -31.26 3.95
CA VAL A 343 25.28 -32.29 4.00
C VAL A 343 26.20 -31.98 2.84
N TYR A 344 27.43 -31.55 3.12
CA TYR A 344 28.48 -31.49 2.11
C TYR A 344 29.32 -32.76 2.19
N PRO A 345 29.59 -33.44 1.06
CA PRO A 345 29.06 -33.16 -0.28
C PRO A 345 27.59 -33.59 -0.41
N ALA A 346 26.77 -32.73 -1.01
CA ALA A 346 25.33 -32.99 -1.16
C ALA A 346 25.10 -34.06 -2.22
N GLN A 347 24.71 -35.28 -1.80
CA GLN A 347 24.22 -36.31 -2.70
C GLN A 347 22.72 -36.05 -3.01
N PRO A 348 22.23 -36.34 -4.22
CA PRO A 348 20.81 -36.23 -4.55
C PRO A 348 19.87 -37.02 -3.62
N ALA A 349 20.40 -38.01 -2.91
CA ALA A 349 19.68 -38.87 -1.97
C ALA A 349 19.51 -38.28 -0.55
N ASP A 350 20.21 -37.19 -0.20
CA ASP A 350 20.15 -36.56 1.14
C ASP A 350 19.04 -35.50 1.27
N ARG A 351 18.09 -35.50 0.32
CA ARG A 351 16.99 -34.53 0.23
C ARG A 351 15.85 -34.95 1.13
N VAL A 352 15.58 -34.19 2.19
CA VAL A 352 14.31 -34.31 2.92
C VAL A 352 13.25 -33.54 2.14
N GLN A 353 12.52 -34.24 1.29
CA GLN A 353 11.37 -33.69 0.59
C GLN A 353 10.11 -34.00 1.41
N PHE A 354 9.39 -32.97 1.82
CA PHE A 354 8.10 -33.09 2.46
C PHE A 354 7.02 -32.41 1.61
N ASN A 355 5.84 -33.01 1.62
CA ASN A 355 4.65 -32.50 0.96
C ASN A 355 3.76 -31.89 2.04
N LEU A 356 3.74 -30.57 2.09
CA LEU A 356 2.89 -29.78 2.97
C LEU A 356 1.86 -29.04 2.14
N THR A 357 0.59 -29.19 2.50
CA THR A 357 -0.52 -28.41 1.96
C THR A 357 -1.43 -27.96 3.09
N PHE A 358 -1.83 -26.69 3.07
CA PHE A 358 -2.91 -26.22 3.92
C PHE A 358 -3.77 -25.17 3.19
N GLU A 359 -5.04 -25.12 3.54
CA GLU A 359 -5.91 -24.01 3.18
C GLU A 359 -6.15 -23.13 4.39
N ALA A 360 -6.16 -21.82 4.18
CA ALA A 360 -6.45 -20.87 5.23
C ALA A 360 -7.39 -19.77 4.75
N ARG A 361 -8.34 -19.40 5.62
CA ARG A 361 -9.30 -18.32 5.39
C ARG A 361 -9.37 -17.46 6.64
N HIS A 362 -9.36 -16.15 6.48
CA HIS A 362 -9.23 -15.22 7.61
C HIS A 362 -7.99 -15.54 8.45
N GLY A 363 -6.94 -16.05 7.77
CA GLY A 363 -5.70 -16.65 8.30
C GLY A 363 -5.86 -17.70 9.40
N LEU A 364 -7.04 -18.33 9.48
CA LEU A 364 -7.28 -19.57 10.20
C LEU A 364 -7.07 -20.75 9.25
N VAL A 365 -6.29 -21.74 9.67
CA VAL A 365 -6.11 -23.00 8.94
C VAL A 365 -7.43 -23.78 8.92
N GLN A 366 -7.92 -24.11 7.73
CA GLN A 366 -9.17 -24.86 7.53
C GLN A 366 -8.89 -26.35 7.24
N SER A 367 -7.78 -26.62 6.57
CA SER A 367 -7.28 -27.97 6.28
C SER A 367 -5.76 -27.96 6.37
N PHE A 368 -5.17 -29.09 6.78
CA PHE A 368 -3.72 -29.23 6.90
C PHE A 368 -3.33 -30.66 6.59
N SER A 369 -2.33 -30.84 5.73
CA SER A 369 -1.76 -32.13 5.37
C SER A 369 -0.26 -32.00 5.30
N LEU A 370 0.45 -32.86 6.04
CA LEU A 370 1.89 -33.00 5.98
C LEU A 370 2.22 -34.48 5.79
N SER A 371 3.01 -34.76 4.76
CA SER A 371 3.55 -36.09 4.48
C SER A 371 5.04 -36.00 4.15
N GLY A 372 5.79 -37.02 4.57
CA GLY A 372 7.24 -37.08 4.43
C GLY A 372 7.75 -38.53 4.63
N PRO A 373 9.07 -38.76 4.53
CA PRO A 373 9.65 -40.11 4.45
C PRO A 373 9.43 -41.00 5.69
N SER A 374 8.96 -40.46 6.82
CA SER A 374 8.86 -41.17 8.11
C SER A 374 7.47 -41.16 8.77
N SER A 375 6.42 -40.60 8.17
CA SER A 375 5.15 -40.32 8.89
C SER A 375 3.94 -41.14 8.41
N SER A 376 3.70 -42.31 9.02
CA SER A 376 2.45 -43.09 8.83
C SER A 376 1.52 -43.10 10.06
N GLN A 377 2.00 -42.87 11.29
CA GLN A 377 1.16 -42.96 12.50
C GLN A 377 0.79 -41.61 13.16
N GLY A 378 1.54 -40.53 12.90
CA GLY A 378 1.32 -39.21 13.54
C GLY A 378 0.54 -38.17 12.71
N SER A 379 0.45 -38.37 11.39
CA SER A 379 -0.05 -37.34 10.44
C SER A 379 -1.51 -36.96 10.69
N ALA A 380 -2.40 -37.93 10.98
CA ALA A 380 -3.81 -37.66 11.22
C ALA A 380 -4.10 -36.84 12.49
N LYS A 381 -3.28 -37.02 13.55
CA LYS A 381 -3.40 -36.23 14.79
C LYS A 381 -2.94 -34.80 14.55
N LEU A 382 -1.78 -34.64 13.91
CA LEU A 382 -1.20 -33.35 13.53
C LEU A 382 -2.15 -32.54 12.63
N SER A 383 -2.71 -33.17 11.60
CA SER A 383 -3.68 -32.53 10.71
C SER A 383 -4.88 -31.98 11.48
N LYS A 384 -5.42 -32.74 12.44
CA LYS A 384 -6.56 -32.30 13.25
C LYS A 384 -6.22 -31.14 14.19
N SER A 385 -5.03 -31.13 14.79
CA SER A 385 -4.64 -30.09 15.73
C SER A 385 -4.19 -28.79 15.07
N MET A 386 -3.81 -28.83 13.80
CA MET A 386 -3.51 -27.64 13.02
C MET A 386 -4.77 -26.88 12.58
N ILE A 387 -5.92 -27.54 12.46
CA ILE A 387 -7.19 -26.88 12.10
C ILE A 387 -7.54 -25.82 13.16
N ASN A 388 -8.05 -24.67 12.72
CA ASN A 388 -8.34 -23.46 13.50
C ASN A 388 -7.12 -22.75 14.09
N THR A 389 -5.90 -23.15 13.71
CA THR A 389 -4.70 -22.39 14.06
C THR A 389 -4.71 -21.05 13.34
N GLN A 390 -4.52 -19.97 14.10
CA GLN A 390 -4.23 -18.65 13.55
C GLN A 390 -2.76 -18.63 13.12
N ILE A 391 -2.52 -18.51 11.81
CA ILE A 391 -1.14 -18.54 11.26
C ILE A 391 -0.27 -17.46 11.92
N TRP A 392 -0.85 -16.30 12.19
CA TRP A 392 -0.12 -15.19 12.80
C TRP A 392 0.26 -15.44 14.27
N GLU A 393 -0.43 -16.33 14.99
CA GLU A 393 -0.10 -16.64 16.38
C GLU A 393 1.05 -17.64 16.51
N VAL A 394 1.45 -18.31 15.42
CA VAL A 394 2.58 -19.23 15.43
C VAL A 394 3.89 -18.43 15.50
N ALA A 395 4.47 -18.35 16.70
CA ALA A 395 5.72 -17.64 16.93
C ALA A 395 6.92 -18.38 16.31
N ASP A 396 6.89 -19.71 16.44
CA ASP A 396 7.88 -20.65 15.92
C ASP A 396 7.18 -21.93 15.41
N TRP A 397 7.35 -22.24 14.13
CA TRP A 397 6.78 -23.41 13.49
C TRP A 397 7.41 -24.73 13.92
N GLU A 398 8.70 -24.77 14.26
CA GLU A 398 9.35 -25.98 14.78
C GLU A 398 8.74 -26.37 16.12
N GLU A 399 8.65 -25.40 17.05
CA GLU A 399 8.05 -25.63 18.36
C GLU A 399 6.60 -26.06 18.23
N ARG A 400 5.85 -25.41 17.33
CA ARG A 400 4.44 -25.75 17.09
C ARG A 400 4.30 -27.16 16.56
N LEU A 401 5.06 -27.56 15.54
CA LEU A 401 4.99 -28.90 14.95
C LEU A 401 5.39 -29.99 15.96
N ARG A 402 6.43 -29.73 16.76
CA ARG A 402 6.91 -30.64 17.81
C ARG A 402 5.86 -30.84 18.91
N ALA A 403 5.22 -29.77 19.36
CA ALA A 403 4.16 -29.84 20.38
C ALA A 403 2.97 -30.71 19.92
N GLU A 404 2.71 -30.75 18.62
CA GLU A 404 1.62 -31.53 18.02
C GLU A 404 2.02 -32.97 17.66
N GLY A 405 3.24 -33.39 18.01
CA GLY A 405 3.70 -34.78 17.91
C GLY A 405 4.52 -35.10 16.67
N LEU A 406 5.01 -34.11 15.93
CA LEU A 406 5.99 -34.33 14.86
C LEU A 406 7.36 -34.66 15.48
N GLY A 407 8.05 -35.67 14.94
CA GLY A 407 9.36 -36.09 15.46
C GLY A 407 10.41 -34.98 15.36
N HIS A 408 11.34 -34.92 16.31
CA HIS A 408 12.27 -33.78 16.46
C HIS A 408 13.00 -33.38 15.17
N SER A 409 13.58 -34.35 14.43
CA SER A 409 14.30 -34.04 13.18
C SER A 409 13.38 -33.54 12.06
N GLU A 410 12.15 -34.03 11.99
CA GLU A 410 11.17 -33.62 10.97
C GLU A 410 10.60 -32.23 11.32
N ALA A 411 10.32 -31.99 12.61
CA ALA A 411 9.90 -30.69 13.12
C ALA A 411 10.94 -29.60 12.91
N SER A 412 12.24 -29.86 13.17
CA SER A 412 13.31 -28.89 12.87
C SER A 412 13.38 -28.62 11.36
N THR A 413 13.39 -29.66 10.52
CA THR A 413 13.50 -29.47 9.06
C THR A 413 12.31 -28.67 8.48
N VAL A 414 11.08 -29.07 8.80
CA VAL A 414 9.87 -28.43 8.29
C VAL A 414 9.66 -27.05 8.95
N GLY A 415 9.88 -26.98 10.27
CA GLY A 415 9.65 -25.79 11.08
C GLY A 415 10.62 -24.66 10.77
N GLU A 416 11.93 -24.93 10.68
CA GLU A 416 12.93 -23.94 10.29
C GLU A 416 12.62 -23.35 8.91
N TRP A 417 12.25 -24.21 7.95
CA TRP A 417 11.84 -23.77 6.62
C TRP A 417 10.58 -22.92 6.68
N LEU A 418 9.53 -23.34 7.39
CA LEU A 418 8.31 -22.56 7.56
C LEU A 418 8.55 -21.21 8.24
N ASN A 419 9.44 -21.17 9.23
CA ASN A 419 9.89 -19.92 9.85
C ASN A 419 10.57 -18.98 8.84
N SER A 420 11.26 -19.52 7.83
CA SER A 420 11.89 -18.73 6.76
C SER A 420 10.92 -18.21 5.69
N VAL A 421 9.70 -18.75 5.58
CA VAL A 421 8.73 -18.37 4.53
C VAL A 421 7.43 -17.76 5.06
N LEU A 422 6.91 -18.25 6.18
CA LEU A 422 5.64 -17.87 6.82
C LEU A 422 5.85 -17.21 8.18
N ALA A 423 7.00 -16.57 8.41
CA ALA A 423 7.18 -15.75 9.59
C ALA A 423 6.05 -14.70 9.70
N ASN A 424 5.78 -14.29 10.93
CA ASN A 424 4.85 -13.21 11.20
C ASN A 424 5.61 -11.89 11.30
N GLY A 425 5.02 -10.81 10.79
CA GLY A 425 5.52 -9.47 11.06
C GLY A 425 5.47 -9.17 12.56
N LYS A 426 6.39 -8.31 13.02
CA LYS A 426 6.42 -7.82 14.41
C LYS A 426 5.11 -7.16 14.82
#